data_AF-A0A7T7I615-F1
#
_entry.id   AF-A0A7T7I615-F1
#
_cell.length_a   1.000
_cell.length_b   1.000
_cell.length_c   1.000
_cell.angle_alpha   90.00
_cell.angle_beta   90.00
_cell.angle_gamma   90.00
#
_symmetry.space_group_name_H-M   'P 1'
#
loop_
_entity.id
_entity.type
_entity.pdbx_description
1 polymer ?
#
loop_
_entity_poly.entity_id
_entity_poly.type
_entity_poly.pdbx_seq_one_letter_code
_entity_poly.pdbx_strand_id
1 'polypeptide(L)'
;MNPKTSPATVHAWIPASGHGLRHAGIHFDAVRIAGVLAEQVAYELMQFTDFQAGPIVREATGCRYMYFLLPPQSATGHRWPAGVRALGRDAQGWAYVGVPALGGLTWPLEWRSEPTAEVPFVEVGLLHEVVSRLIGAVR
;
A
#
# COMPACT_ATOMS: atom_id res chain seq x y z
N MET A 1 2.11 28.13 -24.72
CA MET A 1 2.45 26.95 -23.90
C MET A 1 1.99 27.25 -22.49
N ASN A 2 0.87 26.66 -22.05
CA ASN A 2 0.47 26.75 -20.65
C ASN A 2 1.27 25.71 -19.87
N PRO A 3 1.86 26.03 -18.71
CA PRO A 3 2.38 24.99 -17.84
C PRO A 3 1.20 24.11 -17.47
N LYS A 4 1.27 22.83 -17.87
CA LYS A 4 0.33 21.81 -17.40
C LYS A 4 0.44 21.84 -15.89
N THR A 5 -0.59 22.32 -15.22
CA THR A 5 -0.79 22.18 -13.78
C THR A 5 -0.52 20.72 -13.47
N SER A 6 0.60 20.42 -12.81
CA SER A 6 0.84 19.09 -12.28
C SER A 6 -0.40 18.73 -11.46
N PRO A 7 -1.05 17.57 -11.69
CA PRO A 7 -2.16 17.17 -10.84
C PRO A 7 -1.68 17.28 -9.40
N ALA A 8 -2.42 18.04 -8.58
CA ALA A 8 -2.07 18.30 -7.20
C ALA A 8 -1.72 16.95 -6.56
N THR A 9 -0.48 16.80 -6.12
CA THR A 9 0.00 15.52 -5.61
C THR A 9 -0.81 15.21 -4.37
N VAL A 10 -1.64 14.17 -4.44
CA VAL A 10 -2.62 13.76 -3.40
C VAL A 10 -1.96 13.72 -2.03
N HIS A 11 -0.67 13.35 -1.99
CA HIS A 11 0.16 13.47 -0.80
C HIS A 11 1.56 14.01 -1.10
N ALA A 12 2.04 14.93 -0.26
CA ALA A 12 3.38 15.52 -0.36
C ALA A 12 4.53 14.51 -0.19
N TRP A 13 4.25 13.32 0.38
CA TRP A 13 5.24 12.26 0.54
C TRP A 13 5.41 11.40 -0.72
N ILE A 14 4.56 11.53 -1.73
CA ILE A 14 4.75 10.84 -3.01
C ILE A 14 5.85 11.58 -3.80
N PRO A 15 6.89 10.89 -4.30
CA PRO A 15 7.95 11.56 -5.05
C PRO A 15 7.43 12.11 -6.38
N ALA A 16 8.01 13.24 -6.83
CA ALA A 16 7.64 13.86 -8.10
C ALA A 16 8.08 13.03 -9.33
N SER A 17 9.12 12.21 -9.19
CA SER A 17 9.63 11.32 -10.24
C SER A 17 10.35 10.09 -9.65
N GLY A 18 10.45 9.01 -10.43
CA GLY A 18 11.11 7.78 -10.01
C GLY A 18 10.42 7.11 -8.82
N HIS A 19 11.19 6.68 -7.84
CA HIS A 19 10.68 6.14 -6.59
C HIS A 19 11.52 6.61 -5.39
N GLY A 20 10.94 6.62 -4.20
CA GLY A 20 11.62 7.03 -2.98
C GLY A 20 11.25 6.15 -1.78
N LEU A 21 12.17 5.99 -0.84
CA LEU A 21 11.87 5.31 0.42
C LEU A 21 11.15 6.25 1.38
N ARG A 22 10.16 5.73 2.10
CA ARG A 22 9.45 6.41 3.18
C ARG A 22 9.41 5.50 4.40
N HIS A 23 9.57 6.10 5.58
CA HIS A 23 9.44 5.38 6.83
C HIS A 23 7.95 5.28 7.21
N ALA A 24 7.44 4.07 7.37
CA ALA A 24 6.13 3.77 7.91
C ALA A 24 6.02 4.25 9.37
N GLY A 25 4.86 4.77 9.77
CA GLY A 25 4.65 5.46 11.04
C GLY A 25 4.94 6.97 11.04
N ILE A 26 5.35 7.54 9.89
CA ILE A 26 5.45 9.01 9.70
C ILE A 26 4.25 9.53 8.91
N HIS A 27 4.14 9.12 7.65
CA HIS A 27 3.09 9.60 6.73
C HIS A 27 1.93 8.62 6.57
N PHE A 28 2.21 7.35 6.80
CA PHE A 28 1.31 6.22 6.67
C PHE A 28 1.88 5.07 7.50
N ASP A 29 1.03 4.15 7.93
CA ASP A 29 1.48 2.79 8.24
C ASP A 29 1.36 1.93 6.97
N ALA A 30 1.87 0.70 7.00
CA ALA A 30 1.67 -0.22 5.89
C ALA A 30 1.48 -1.66 6.37
N VAL A 31 0.81 -2.46 5.55
CA VAL A 31 0.82 -3.91 5.69
C VAL A 31 1.52 -4.50 4.48
N ARG A 32 2.48 -5.40 4.72
CA ARG A 32 3.26 -6.08 3.70
C ARG A 32 2.83 -7.54 3.57
N ILE A 33 2.52 -7.95 2.35
CA ILE A 33 2.15 -9.32 1.98
C ILE A 33 2.98 -9.74 0.76
N ALA A 34 3.38 -11.02 0.69
CA ALA A 34 4.18 -11.55 -0.42
C ALA A 34 3.33 -12.35 -1.42
N GLY A 35 3.73 -12.30 -2.69
CA GLY A 35 3.36 -13.29 -3.71
C GLY A 35 1.87 -13.38 -4.01
N VAL A 36 1.38 -14.60 -4.27
CA VAL A 36 0.01 -14.86 -4.76
C VAL A 36 -1.06 -14.37 -3.78
N LEU A 37 -0.84 -14.50 -2.48
CA LEU A 37 -1.76 -13.98 -1.47
C LEU A 37 -1.93 -12.47 -1.60
N ALA A 38 -0.84 -11.73 -1.84
CA ALA A 38 -0.90 -10.28 -2.01
C ALA A 38 -1.72 -9.87 -3.24
N GLU A 39 -1.54 -10.58 -4.36
CA GLU A 39 -2.30 -10.36 -5.60
C GLU A 39 -3.81 -10.61 -5.37
N GLN A 40 -4.16 -11.69 -4.66
CA GLN A 40 -5.56 -12.02 -4.35
C GLN A 40 -6.20 -10.99 -3.41
N VAL A 41 -5.48 -10.59 -2.34
CA VAL A 41 -5.96 -9.54 -1.41
C VAL A 41 -6.20 -8.23 -2.15
N ALA A 42 -5.24 -7.79 -2.98
CA ALA A 42 -5.39 -6.57 -3.76
C ALA A 42 -6.58 -6.65 -4.73
N TYR A 43 -6.76 -7.80 -5.40
CA TYR A 43 -7.90 -8.01 -6.29
C TYR A 43 -9.24 -7.89 -5.54
N GLU A 44 -9.40 -8.57 -4.40
CA GLU A 44 -10.64 -8.52 -3.63
C GLU A 44 -10.93 -7.14 -3.06
N LEU A 45 -9.91 -6.45 -2.55
CA LEU A 45 -10.06 -5.07 -2.11
C LEU A 45 -10.54 -4.18 -3.24
N MET A 46 -9.94 -4.27 -4.42
CA MET A 46 -10.35 -3.51 -5.60
C MET A 46 -11.79 -3.86 -6.02
N GLN A 47 -12.20 -5.13 -5.94
CA GLN A 47 -13.59 -5.51 -6.23
C GLN A 47 -14.59 -4.93 -5.22
N PHE A 48 -14.28 -4.96 -3.92
CA PHE A 48 -15.17 -4.44 -2.87
C PHE A 48 -15.25 -2.93 -2.79
N THR A 49 -14.33 -2.22 -3.46
CA THR A 49 -14.21 -0.75 -3.40
C THR A 49 -14.45 -0.08 -4.75
N ASP A 50 -15.09 -0.76 -5.70
CA ASP A 50 -15.28 -0.24 -7.06
C ASP A 50 -13.97 0.28 -7.69
N PHE A 51 -12.89 -0.47 -7.45
CA PHE A 51 -11.50 -0.17 -7.84
C PHE A 51 -10.88 1.07 -7.20
N GLN A 52 -11.51 1.63 -6.17
CA GLN A 52 -11.00 2.72 -5.32
C GLN A 52 -10.47 2.16 -3.99
N ALA A 53 -9.51 1.24 -4.05
CA ALA A 53 -8.99 0.57 -2.86
C ALA A 53 -8.03 1.44 -2.03
N GLY A 54 -7.62 2.60 -2.55
CA GLY A 54 -6.56 3.42 -2.00
C GLY A 54 -5.17 2.90 -2.39
N PRO A 55 -4.09 3.52 -1.86
CA PRO A 55 -2.72 3.25 -2.26
C PRO A 55 -2.26 1.81 -1.94
N ILE A 56 -2.00 1.05 -3.01
CA ILE A 56 -1.36 -0.26 -2.95
C ILE A 56 -0.11 -0.20 -3.82
N VAL A 57 1.07 -0.34 -3.22
CA VAL A 57 2.34 -0.42 -3.96
C VAL A 57 2.65 -1.88 -4.25
N ARG A 58 3.09 -2.17 -5.48
CA ARG A 58 3.62 -3.46 -5.89
C ARG A 58 5.10 -3.35 -6.21
N GLU A 59 5.89 -4.28 -5.67
CA GLU A 59 7.29 -4.49 -6.03
C GLU A 59 7.37 -5.61 -7.07
N ALA A 60 7.86 -5.30 -8.27
CA ALA A 60 7.90 -6.27 -9.37
C ALA A 60 9.01 -7.32 -9.23
N THR A 61 10.01 -7.05 -8.39
CA THR A 61 11.20 -7.88 -8.17
C THR A 61 11.19 -8.51 -6.78
N GLY A 62 12.18 -9.38 -6.50
CA GLY A 62 12.32 -10.02 -5.19
C GLY A 62 11.15 -10.93 -4.84
N CYS A 63 10.64 -10.82 -3.61
CA CYS A 63 9.51 -11.63 -3.12
C CYS A 63 8.14 -11.18 -3.66
N ARG A 64 8.11 -10.24 -4.60
CA ARG A 64 6.87 -9.65 -5.14
C ARG A 64 5.97 -9.15 -4.02
N TYR A 65 6.54 -8.32 -3.15
CA TYR A 65 5.79 -7.75 -2.05
C TYR A 65 4.75 -6.75 -2.58
N MET A 66 3.59 -6.73 -1.94
CA MET A 66 2.71 -5.57 -1.98
C MET A 66 2.64 -4.92 -0.62
N TYR A 67 2.51 -3.60 -0.65
CA TYR A 67 2.39 -2.74 0.52
C TYR A 67 1.05 -2.01 0.43
N PHE A 68 0.15 -2.34 1.34
CA PHE A 68 -1.15 -1.67 1.50
C PHE A 68 -0.93 -0.50 2.45
N LEU A 69 -1.01 0.75 1.96
CA LEU A 69 -0.70 1.91 2.78
C LEU A 69 -1.94 2.34 3.57
N LEU A 70 -1.77 2.46 4.87
CA LEU A 70 -2.83 2.68 5.84
C LEU A 70 -2.67 4.06 6.49
N PRO A 71 -3.73 4.60 7.12
CA PRO A 71 -3.58 5.78 7.95
C PRO A 71 -2.48 5.58 9.00
N PRO A 72 -1.72 6.62 9.37
CA PRO A 72 -0.73 6.52 10.44
C PRO A 72 -1.34 5.94 11.71
N GLN A 73 -0.57 5.08 12.40
CA GLN A 73 -0.94 4.46 13.68
C GLN A 73 -2.14 3.51 13.64
N SER A 74 -2.62 3.10 12.46
CA SER A 74 -3.76 2.18 12.34
C SER A 74 -3.35 0.71 12.25
N ALA A 75 -2.12 0.40 11.82
CA ALA A 75 -1.72 -0.98 11.57
C ALA A 75 -1.67 -1.82 12.86
N THR A 76 -1.47 -1.21 14.02
CA THR A 76 -1.43 -1.88 15.33
C THR A 76 -2.83 -2.14 15.90
N GLY A 77 -3.89 -1.60 15.31
CA GLY A 77 -5.28 -1.81 15.74
C GLY A 77 -5.78 -3.24 15.48
N HIS A 78 -5.06 -4.02 14.68
CA HIS A 78 -5.43 -5.38 14.31
C HIS A 78 -4.31 -6.38 14.58
N ARG A 79 -4.70 -7.60 14.95
CA ARG A 79 -3.79 -8.75 14.96
C ARG A 79 -3.73 -9.37 13.57
N TRP A 80 -2.62 -9.14 12.87
CA TRP A 80 -2.40 -9.68 11.53
C TRP A 80 -2.08 -11.18 11.56
N PRO A 81 -2.62 -11.97 10.62
CA PRO A 81 -2.30 -13.39 10.50
C PRO A 81 -0.83 -13.65 10.15
N ALA A 82 -0.39 -14.90 10.33
CA ALA A 82 0.96 -15.31 9.94
C ALA A 82 1.21 -15.07 8.44
N GLY A 83 2.41 -14.58 8.11
CA GLY A 83 2.78 -14.21 6.73
C GLY A 83 2.39 -12.79 6.31
N VAL A 84 1.60 -12.09 7.15
CA VAL A 84 1.20 -10.69 6.94
C VAL A 84 1.92 -9.83 7.96
N ARG A 85 2.59 -8.78 7.50
CA ARG A 85 3.44 -7.96 8.37
C ARG A 85 2.98 -6.50 8.39
N ALA A 86 2.53 -6.04 9.56
CA ALA A 86 2.37 -4.62 9.84
C ALA A 86 3.72 -3.91 9.93
N LEU A 87 3.81 -2.74 9.33
CA LEU A 87 4.92 -1.80 9.33
C LEU A 87 4.38 -0.47 9.85
N GLY A 88 4.98 0.03 10.91
CA GLY A 88 4.57 1.28 11.56
C GLY A 88 5.68 1.78 12.47
N ARG A 89 5.38 2.80 13.28
CA ARG A 89 6.37 3.44 14.16
C ARG A 89 7.10 2.46 15.09
N ASP A 90 6.37 1.48 15.63
CA ASP A 90 6.89 0.54 16.63
C ASP A 90 7.49 -0.74 16.01
N ALA A 91 7.51 -0.85 14.68
CA ALA A 91 8.06 -2.00 13.99
C ALA A 91 9.60 -1.97 14.07
N GLN A 92 10.17 -2.79 14.95
CA GLN A 92 11.60 -2.93 15.20
C GLN A 92 12.42 -3.17 13.90
N GLY A 93 12.95 -2.09 13.30
CA GLY A 93 14.03 -2.12 12.31
C GLY A 93 13.65 -2.33 10.83
N TRP A 94 12.38 -2.56 10.48
CA TRP A 94 11.96 -2.90 9.10
C TRP A 94 10.85 -2.01 8.56
N ALA A 95 10.87 -0.72 8.89
CA ALA A 95 9.75 0.18 8.66
C ALA A 95 9.85 1.02 7.38
N TYR A 96 10.62 0.63 6.35
CA TYR A 96 10.68 1.40 5.10
C TYR A 96 9.82 0.78 4.00
N VAL A 97 9.11 1.64 3.27
CA VAL A 97 8.31 1.30 2.10
C VAL A 97 8.81 2.12 0.92
N GLY A 98 9.04 1.45 -0.21
CA GLY A 98 9.28 2.12 -1.47
C GLY A 98 7.97 2.72 -2.01
N VAL A 99 7.98 3.98 -2.40
CA VAL A 99 6.83 4.70 -2.95
C VAL A 99 7.17 5.14 -4.36
N PRO A 100 6.45 4.65 -5.39
CA PRO A 100 6.62 5.14 -6.76
C PRO A 100 5.99 6.52 -6.93
N ALA A 101 6.51 7.32 -7.86
CA ALA A 101 5.81 8.50 -8.35
C ALA A 101 4.48 8.10 -9.03
N LEU A 102 3.54 9.04 -9.19
CA LEU A 102 2.26 8.77 -9.89
C LEU A 102 2.43 8.59 -11.41
N GLY A 103 3.61 8.87 -11.95
CA GLY A 103 3.86 8.72 -13.37
C GLY A 103 5.34 8.67 -13.72
N GLY A 104 5.62 8.35 -14.97
CA GLY A 104 6.97 8.15 -15.47
C GLY A 104 7.51 6.75 -15.16
N LEU A 105 8.83 6.58 -15.28
CA LEU A 105 9.49 5.30 -15.05
C LEU A 105 9.78 5.14 -13.55
N THR A 106 9.06 4.22 -12.90
CA THR A 106 9.14 3.97 -11.45
C THR A 106 9.66 2.57 -11.11
N TRP A 107 10.11 1.81 -12.11
CA TRP A 107 10.68 0.47 -11.94
C TRP A 107 11.74 0.45 -10.82
N PRO A 108 11.71 -0.53 -9.90
CA PRO A 108 10.91 -1.76 -9.91
C PRO A 108 9.54 -1.66 -9.21
N LEU A 109 9.08 -0.44 -8.89
CA LEU A 109 7.84 -0.21 -8.16
C LEU A 109 6.73 0.30 -9.07
N GLU A 110 5.50 -0.09 -8.78
CA GLU A 110 4.31 0.42 -9.44
C GLU A 110 3.14 0.55 -8.47
N TRP A 111 2.18 1.39 -8.81
CA TRP A 111 0.90 1.43 -8.11
C TRP A 111 0.01 0.31 -8.65
N ARG A 112 -0.42 -0.59 -7.76
CA ARG A 112 -1.50 -1.54 -8.04
C ARG A 112 -2.86 -0.85 -7.94
N SER A 113 -2.96 0.11 -7.03
CA SER A 113 -4.06 1.09 -6.92
C SER A 113 -3.45 2.39 -6.40
N GLU A 114 -3.81 3.52 -7.00
CA GLU A 114 -3.27 4.83 -6.67
C GLU A 114 -4.06 5.50 -5.52
N PRO A 115 -3.42 6.34 -4.69
CA PRO A 115 -4.16 7.18 -3.76
C PRO A 115 -4.94 8.27 -4.49
N THR A 116 -6.15 8.57 -4.00
CA THR A 116 -6.96 9.72 -4.45
C THR A 116 -7.26 10.64 -3.27
N ALA A 117 -7.78 11.84 -3.52
CA ALA A 117 -8.13 12.77 -2.44
C ALA A 117 -9.25 12.19 -1.56
N GLU A 118 -10.16 11.43 -2.17
CA GLU A 118 -11.30 10.78 -1.53
C GLU A 118 -10.91 9.49 -0.82
N VAL A 119 -9.94 8.75 -1.38
CA VAL A 119 -9.43 7.49 -0.83
C VAL A 119 -7.91 7.57 -0.66
N PRO A 120 -7.44 8.32 0.35
CA PRO A 120 -6.00 8.54 0.58
C PRO A 120 -5.27 7.31 1.12
N PHE A 121 -6.01 6.36 1.71
CA PHE A 121 -5.47 5.15 2.34
C PHE A 121 -6.39 3.95 2.12
N VAL A 122 -5.80 2.75 2.21
CA VAL A 122 -6.57 1.50 2.21
C VAL A 122 -7.38 1.41 3.51
N GLU A 123 -8.64 0.99 3.40
CA GLU A 123 -9.50 0.76 4.56
C GLU A 123 -9.00 -0.46 5.37
N VAL A 124 -8.68 -0.21 6.64
CA VAL A 124 -7.92 -1.14 7.49
C VAL A 124 -8.76 -2.34 7.89
N GLY A 125 -10.05 -2.12 8.20
CA GLY A 125 -10.97 -3.17 8.61
C GLY A 125 -11.21 -4.18 7.49
N LEU A 126 -11.50 -3.70 6.30
CA LEU A 126 -11.72 -4.48 5.08
C LEU A 126 -10.46 -5.24 4.69
N LEU A 127 -9.28 -4.60 4.75
CA LEU A 127 -8.01 -5.30 4.54
C LEU A 127 -7.82 -6.45 5.54
N HIS A 128 -8.09 -6.21 6.83
CA HIS A 128 -7.98 -7.24 7.86
C HIS A 128 -8.97 -8.39 7.63
N GLU A 129 -10.22 -8.07 7.27
CA GLU A 129 -11.26 -9.05 6.97
C GLU A 129 -10.89 -9.93 5.77
N VAL A 130 -10.52 -9.31 4.63
CA VAL A 130 -10.12 -10.01 3.41
C VAL A 130 -8.94 -10.93 3.67
N VAL A 131 -7.91 -10.42 4.34
CA VAL A 131 -6.70 -11.18 4.68
C VAL A 131 -7.03 -12.37 5.58
N SER A 132 -7.84 -12.15 6.62
CA SER A 132 -8.21 -13.20 7.58
C SER A 132 -9.06 -14.29 6.91
N ARG A 133 -10.00 -13.89 6.04
CA ARG A 133 -10.84 -14.80 5.26
C ARG A 133 -10.01 -15.68 4.33
N LEU A 134 -9.11 -15.07 3.56
CA LEU A 134 -8.29 -15.80 2.57
C LEU A 134 -7.33 -16.79 3.23
N ILE A 135 -6.74 -16.44 4.38
CA ILE A 135 -5.86 -17.37 5.11
C ILE A 135 -6.69 -18.46 5.81
N GLY A 136 -7.89 -18.14 6.29
CA GLY A 136 -8.81 -19.10 6.88
C GLY A 136 -9.32 -20.15 5.89
N ALA A 137 -9.54 -19.75 4.63
CA ALA A 137 -10.03 -20.65 3.57
C ALA A 137 -8.99 -21.65 3.03
N VAL A 138 -7.71 -21.48 3.38
CA VAL A 138 -6.60 -22.36 2.96
C VAL A 138 -6.36 -23.51 3.97
N ARG A 139 -7.13 -23.56 5.07
CA ARG A 139 -7.09 -24.63 6.08
C ARG A 139 -8.25 -25.61 5.88
#